data_AF-A0A8K0QMH1-F1
#
_entry.id   AF-A0A8K0QMH1-F1
#
_cell.length_a   1.000
_cell.length_b   1.000
_cell.length_c   1.000
_cell.angle_alpha   90.00
_cell.angle_beta   90.00
_cell.angle_gamma   90.00
#
_symmetry.space_group_name_H-M   'P 1'
#
loop_
_entity.id
_entity.type
_entity.pdbx_description
1 polymer ?
#
loop_
_entity_poly.entity_id
_entity_poly.type
_entity_poly.pdbx_seq_one_letter_code
_entity_poly.pdbx_strand_id
1 'polypeptide(L)'
;MQPVLTDNEIIASFTLTEHGFYLWFEAGGYIDMINEVQAGRSPSVAAGLQTAWPDVENAYQKWLGFIDKWIMRRSMAGPMSGAEFISLVLSTRCNDANEVSRYFLTFEVYDLEFVSLGASDFGGTFAEYMVWVDDCYLHPDSAPSELDEKPELHNRVMGIDFNDFSAFLPNMQDDSEVLPVEKSSSAQELSITTQSANTNDFLDNEPFYFFQIGSLRYDAGDSMIGPFCLSLNRGANYNQSTYERTYHGECTDYEVVVQVGPGGYPTGAVYVIYNHESGEPYRYKTRRTLPGPLFRGSAPPFFLAQIADSVQDLNQPRVFDFEVVLKERRNVFRTKVDKASGKILPDV
;
A
#
# COMPACT_ATOMS: atom_id res chain seq x y z
N MET A 1 31.54 3.06 16.89
CA MET A 1 31.11 2.27 15.71
C MET A 1 31.32 0.81 16.04
N GLN A 2 30.27 -0.01 15.98
CA GLN A 2 30.44 -1.47 16.05
C GLN A 2 31.15 -1.94 14.77
N PRO A 3 32.01 -2.97 14.83
CA PRO A 3 32.65 -3.52 13.65
C PRO A 3 31.60 -4.07 12.68
N VAL A 4 31.76 -3.75 11.40
CA VAL A 4 30.95 -4.26 10.30
C VAL A 4 31.32 -5.74 10.12
N LEU A 5 30.57 -6.66 10.76
CA LEU A 5 30.75 -8.11 10.60
C LEU A 5 30.53 -8.52 9.13
N THR A 6 30.83 -9.73 8.70
CA THR A 6 30.34 -10.26 7.41
C THR A 6 29.05 -11.04 7.63
N ASP A 7 28.27 -11.34 6.59
CA ASP A 7 27.09 -12.20 6.72
C ASP A 7 27.44 -13.53 7.40
N ASN A 8 28.59 -14.12 7.05
CA ASN A 8 29.10 -15.34 7.68
C ASN A 8 29.37 -15.18 9.18
N GLU A 9 29.89 -14.03 9.61
CA GLU A 9 30.15 -13.75 11.03
C GLU A 9 28.85 -13.50 11.80
N ILE A 10 27.83 -12.87 11.19
CA ILE A 10 26.50 -12.75 11.81
C ILE A 10 25.88 -14.14 11.93
N ILE A 11 25.87 -14.92 10.85
CA ILE A 11 25.28 -16.25 10.81
C ILE A 11 25.96 -17.13 11.86
N ALA A 12 27.29 -17.06 11.99
CA ALA A 12 28.03 -17.77 13.04
C ALA A 12 27.69 -17.31 14.48
N SER A 13 27.13 -16.11 14.65
CA SER A 13 26.68 -15.59 15.95
C SER A 13 25.25 -15.99 16.33
N PHE A 14 24.50 -16.61 15.41
CA PHE A 14 23.14 -17.04 15.68
C PHE A 14 23.10 -18.13 16.74
N THR A 15 22.16 -17.99 17.67
CA THR A 15 21.71 -19.09 18.51
C THR A 15 21.07 -20.19 17.66
N LEU A 16 20.88 -21.38 18.23
CA LEU A 16 20.22 -22.48 17.53
C LEU A 16 18.83 -22.09 16.99
N THR A 17 18.06 -21.33 17.78
CA THR A 17 16.73 -20.84 17.37
C THR A 17 16.85 -19.83 16.22
N GLU A 18 17.80 -18.89 16.31
CA GLU A 18 18.03 -17.89 15.24
C GLU A 18 18.52 -18.54 13.94
N HIS A 19 19.33 -19.59 14.02
CA HIS A 19 19.68 -20.40 12.85
C HIS A 19 18.47 -21.08 12.22
N GLY A 20 17.56 -21.58 13.06
CA GLY A 20 16.28 -22.11 12.60
C GLY A 20 15.46 -21.05 11.87
N PHE A 21 15.31 -19.87 12.45
CA PHE A 21 14.64 -18.73 11.83
C PHE A 21 15.28 -18.32 10.51
N TYR A 22 16.60 -18.25 10.45
CA TYR A 22 17.34 -17.93 9.23
C TYR A 22 17.02 -18.92 8.11
N LEU A 23 17.13 -20.22 8.35
CA LEU A 23 16.85 -21.24 7.33
C LEU A 23 15.39 -21.22 6.88
N TRP A 24 14.45 -20.99 7.80
CA TRP A 24 13.04 -20.84 7.48
C TRP A 24 12.75 -19.58 6.66
N PHE A 25 13.38 -18.46 7.01
CA PHE A 25 13.27 -17.19 6.28
C PHE A 25 13.81 -17.31 4.85
N GLU A 26 15.02 -17.84 4.68
CA GLU A 26 15.65 -18.06 3.36
C GLU A 26 14.85 -19.05 2.49
N ALA A 27 14.16 -20.00 3.12
CA ALA A 27 13.26 -20.91 2.43
C ALA A 27 11.91 -20.28 2.02
N GLY A 28 11.65 -19.01 2.36
CA GLY A 28 10.41 -18.29 2.04
C GLY A 28 9.33 -18.42 3.12
N GLY A 29 9.61 -19.04 4.26
CA GLY A 29 8.61 -19.30 5.30
C GLY A 29 7.96 -18.04 5.88
N TYR A 30 8.72 -16.94 6.00
CA TYR A 30 8.15 -15.65 6.43
C TYR A 30 7.15 -15.09 5.41
N ILE A 31 7.46 -15.20 4.12
CA ILE A 31 6.58 -14.77 3.03
C ILE A 31 5.28 -15.56 3.06
N ASP A 32 5.38 -16.89 3.17
CA ASP A 32 4.20 -17.76 3.28
C ASP A 32 3.33 -17.35 4.47
N MET A 33 3.94 -17.10 5.63
CA MET A 33 3.22 -16.67 6.83
C MET A 33 2.55 -15.30 6.65
N ILE A 34 3.22 -14.32 6.05
CA ILE A 34 2.63 -12.98 5.82
C ILE A 34 1.43 -13.09 4.87
N ASN A 35 1.51 -13.91 3.83
CA ASN A 35 0.37 -14.17 2.95
C ASN A 35 -0.82 -14.77 3.70
N GLU A 36 -0.59 -15.70 4.64
CA GLU A 36 -1.65 -16.26 5.49
C GLU A 36 -2.30 -15.20 6.39
N VAL A 37 -1.51 -14.28 6.95
CA VAL A 37 -2.03 -13.17 7.77
C VAL A 37 -2.88 -12.22 6.93
N GLN A 38 -2.38 -11.82 5.77
CA GLN A 38 -3.08 -10.89 4.89
C GLN A 38 -4.38 -11.47 4.32
N ALA A 39 -4.41 -12.77 4.09
CA ALA A 39 -5.60 -13.49 3.69
C ALA A 39 -6.56 -13.79 4.84
N GLY A 40 -6.31 -13.26 6.05
CA GLY A 40 -7.15 -13.45 7.23
C GLY A 40 -7.14 -14.88 7.80
N ARG A 41 -6.29 -15.77 7.29
CA ARG A 41 -6.16 -17.17 7.76
C ARG A 41 -5.33 -17.27 9.05
N SER A 42 -4.49 -16.28 9.30
CA SER A 42 -3.83 -16.08 10.59
C SER A 42 -4.23 -14.74 11.20
N PRO A 43 -4.60 -14.69 12.49
CA PRO A 43 -5.09 -13.46 13.11
C PRO A 43 -3.99 -12.40 13.33
N SER A 44 -2.72 -12.80 13.32
CA SER A 44 -1.58 -11.88 13.45
C SER A 44 -0.25 -12.54 13.07
N VAL A 45 0.78 -11.73 12.85
CA VAL A 45 2.17 -12.18 12.69
C VAL A 45 2.62 -13.02 13.89
N ALA A 46 2.27 -12.61 15.11
CA ALA A 46 2.62 -13.35 16.32
C ALA A 46 1.98 -14.75 16.36
N ALA A 47 0.72 -14.88 15.96
CA ALA A 47 0.04 -16.16 15.88
C ALA A 47 0.61 -17.05 14.76
N GLY A 48 0.95 -16.46 13.61
CA GLY A 48 1.63 -17.16 12.51
C GLY A 48 2.98 -17.73 12.93
N LEU A 49 3.82 -16.93 13.60
CA LEU A 49 5.12 -17.36 14.12
C LEU A 49 4.97 -18.45 15.17
N GLN A 50 3.98 -18.33 16.07
CA GLN A 50 3.74 -19.35 17.09
C GLN A 50 3.27 -20.68 16.47
N THR A 51 2.56 -20.64 15.34
CA THR A 51 2.12 -21.82 14.59
C THR A 51 3.28 -22.50 13.87
N ALA A 52 4.17 -21.72 13.26
CA ALA A 52 5.37 -22.24 12.59
C ALA A 52 6.43 -22.77 13.59
N TRP A 53 6.46 -22.22 14.80
CA TRP A 53 7.44 -22.55 15.84
C TRP A 53 6.78 -22.87 17.20
N PRO A 54 5.96 -23.94 17.28
CA PRO A 54 5.14 -24.23 18.46
C PRO A 54 5.98 -24.52 19.72
N ASP A 55 7.16 -25.10 19.55
CA ASP A 55 8.06 -25.47 20.65
C ASP A 55 8.94 -24.29 21.13
N VAL A 56 8.90 -23.16 20.43
CA VAL A 56 9.69 -21.97 20.79
C VAL A 56 8.84 -21.06 21.65
N GLU A 57 9.10 -21.07 22.96
CA GLU A 57 8.50 -20.12 23.88
C GLU A 57 8.86 -18.68 23.47
N ASN A 58 7.85 -17.81 23.42
CA ASN A 58 7.95 -16.42 22.98
C ASN A 58 8.57 -16.27 21.57
N ALA A 59 8.14 -17.12 20.63
CA ALA A 59 8.62 -17.13 19.25
C ALA A 59 8.66 -15.73 18.62
N TYR A 60 7.63 -14.91 18.84
CA TYR A 60 7.58 -13.53 18.34
C TYR A 60 8.73 -12.65 18.86
N GLN A 61 9.03 -12.67 20.16
CA GLN A 61 10.11 -11.85 20.73
C GLN A 61 11.50 -12.32 20.26
N LYS A 62 11.69 -13.64 20.13
CA LYS A 62 12.93 -14.19 19.59
C LYS A 62 13.08 -13.88 18.10
N TRP A 63 11.98 -13.89 17.36
CA TRP A 63 11.93 -13.45 15.97
C TRP A 63 12.35 -11.99 15.85
N LEU A 64 11.79 -11.08 16.65
CA LEU A 64 12.23 -9.67 16.65
C LEU A 64 13.74 -9.54 16.91
N GLY A 65 14.28 -10.29 17.87
CA GLY A 65 15.73 -10.30 18.13
C GLY A 65 16.56 -10.83 16.94
N PHE A 66 16.04 -11.81 16.20
CA PHE A 66 16.65 -12.29 14.95
C PHE A 66 16.60 -11.22 13.86
N ILE A 67 15.45 -10.58 13.66
CA ILE A 67 15.24 -9.52 12.66
C ILE A 67 16.14 -8.32 12.94
N ASP A 68 16.26 -7.90 14.20
CA ASP A 68 17.18 -6.82 14.59
C ASP A 68 18.65 -7.16 14.26
N LYS A 69 19.05 -8.44 14.35
CA LYS A 69 20.41 -8.87 14.01
C LYS A 69 20.62 -9.02 12.51
N TRP A 70 19.65 -9.59 11.80
CA TRP A 70 19.78 -9.99 10.40
C TRP A 70 19.32 -8.92 9.41
N ILE A 71 18.13 -8.36 9.63
CA ILE A 71 17.45 -7.43 8.72
C ILE A 71 17.95 -6.00 8.93
N MET A 72 17.85 -5.46 10.15
CA MET A 72 18.23 -4.07 10.46
C MET A 72 19.68 -3.73 10.06
N ARG A 73 20.54 -4.75 10.01
CA ARG A 73 21.93 -4.59 9.62
C ARG A 73 22.14 -4.57 8.10
N ARG A 74 21.30 -5.27 7.34
CA ARG A 74 21.26 -5.14 5.87
C ARG A 74 20.63 -3.82 5.45
N SER A 75 19.76 -3.25 6.27
CA SER A 75 19.24 -1.88 6.12
C SER A 75 20.37 -0.85 6.20
N MET A 76 21.37 -1.10 7.06
CA MET A 76 22.58 -0.27 7.17
C MET A 76 23.57 -0.42 5.99
N ALA A 77 23.30 -1.28 5.00
CA ALA A 77 24.16 -1.40 3.81
C ALA A 77 24.09 -0.17 2.89
N GLY A 78 23.12 0.71 3.11
CA GLY A 78 22.93 1.97 2.41
C GLY A 78 21.50 2.11 1.91
N PRO A 79 21.05 3.36 1.68
CA PRO A 79 19.71 3.61 1.20
C PRO A 79 19.50 3.04 -0.21
N MET A 80 18.32 2.48 -0.47
CA MET A 80 17.91 2.13 -1.83
C MET A 80 17.75 3.41 -2.66
N SER A 81 18.42 3.48 -3.81
CA SER A 81 18.28 4.60 -4.74
C SER A 81 16.92 4.60 -5.44
N GLY A 82 16.46 5.76 -5.90
CA GLY A 82 15.22 5.87 -6.69
C GLY A 82 15.21 4.98 -7.95
N ALA A 83 16.37 4.76 -8.57
CA ALA A 83 16.49 3.85 -9.73
C ALA A 83 16.30 2.37 -9.34
N GLU A 84 16.83 1.96 -8.18
CA GLU A 84 16.62 0.61 -7.65
C GLU A 84 15.16 0.41 -7.24
N PHE A 85 14.54 1.41 -6.61
CA PHE A 85 13.11 1.42 -6.30
C PHE A 85 12.26 1.22 -7.57
N ILE A 86 12.50 2.02 -8.61
CA ILE A 86 11.77 1.93 -9.88
C ILE A 86 11.98 0.55 -10.52
N SER A 87 13.22 0.04 -10.51
CA SER A 87 13.52 -1.29 -11.03
C SER A 87 12.77 -2.38 -10.26
N LEU A 88 12.71 -2.26 -8.93
CA LEU A 88 12.00 -3.19 -8.06
C LEU A 88 10.50 -3.18 -8.35
N VAL A 89 9.86 -2.01 -8.41
CA VAL A 89 8.44 -1.85 -8.80
C VAL A 89 8.18 -2.53 -10.15
N LEU A 90 8.93 -2.15 -11.19
CA LEU A 90 8.71 -2.66 -12.56
C LEU A 90 8.94 -4.17 -12.70
N SER A 91 9.83 -4.73 -11.88
CA SER A 91 10.12 -6.17 -11.86
C SER A 91 9.11 -7.00 -11.05
N THR A 92 8.29 -6.34 -10.22
CA THR A 92 7.34 -7.03 -9.36
C THR A 92 6.19 -7.59 -10.18
N ARG A 93 6.03 -8.91 -10.11
CA ARG A 93 4.96 -9.62 -10.78
C ARG A 93 3.70 -9.61 -9.91
N CYS A 94 2.85 -8.62 -10.13
CA CYS A 94 1.63 -8.37 -9.36
C CYS A 94 0.56 -9.48 -9.47
N ASN A 95 0.65 -10.43 -10.42
CA ASN A 95 -0.19 -11.63 -10.44
C ASN A 95 0.39 -12.81 -9.64
N ASP A 96 1.40 -12.58 -8.80
CA ASP A 96 2.00 -13.54 -7.87
C ASP A 96 2.11 -12.92 -6.47
N ALA A 97 1.32 -13.43 -5.51
CA ALA A 97 1.29 -12.92 -4.15
C ALA A 97 2.66 -13.03 -3.44
N ASN A 98 3.48 -14.04 -3.78
CA ASN A 98 4.82 -14.18 -3.21
C ASN A 98 5.77 -13.09 -3.71
N GLU A 99 5.68 -12.73 -4.98
CA GLU A 99 6.50 -11.63 -5.55
C GLU A 99 6.07 -10.29 -4.96
N VAL A 100 4.77 -10.06 -4.75
CA VAL A 100 4.29 -8.86 -4.07
C VAL A 100 4.74 -8.82 -2.60
N SER A 101 4.66 -9.93 -1.87
CA SER A 101 5.18 -9.99 -0.49
C SER A 101 6.69 -9.79 -0.41
N ARG A 102 7.46 -10.29 -1.39
CA ARG A 102 8.90 -10.02 -1.50
C ARG A 102 9.20 -8.55 -1.76
N TYR A 103 8.41 -7.88 -2.60
CA TYR A 103 8.52 -6.44 -2.80
C TYR A 103 8.45 -5.69 -1.46
N PHE A 104 7.45 -5.98 -0.62
CA PHE A 104 7.32 -5.31 0.70
C PHE A 104 8.40 -5.71 1.70
N LEU A 105 8.72 -7.00 1.77
CA LEU A 105 9.82 -7.48 2.61
C LEU A 105 11.15 -6.81 2.25
N THR A 106 11.37 -6.53 0.96
CA THR A 106 12.56 -5.80 0.51
C THR A 106 12.64 -4.44 1.20
N PHE A 107 11.54 -3.72 1.37
CA PHE A 107 11.52 -2.43 2.09
C PHE A 107 11.63 -2.54 3.60
N GLU A 108 11.20 -3.65 4.20
CA GLU A 108 11.49 -3.92 5.60
C GLU A 108 13.00 -4.20 5.82
N VAL A 109 13.67 -4.75 4.80
CA VAL A 109 15.08 -5.12 4.84
C VAL A 109 16.02 -3.98 4.49
N TYR A 110 15.69 -3.16 3.50
CA TYR A 110 16.50 -2.04 3.07
C TYR A 110 15.98 -0.74 3.66
N ASP A 111 16.89 0.10 4.16
CA ASP A 111 16.53 1.48 4.46
C ASP A 111 16.17 2.17 3.14
N LEU A 112 14.95 2.66 3.02
CA LEU A 112 14.52 3.37 1.82
C LEU A 112 14.82 4.85 1.97
N GLU A 113 15.54 5.41 1.00
CA GLU A 113 15.43 6.84 0.77
C GLU A 113 14.02 7.13 0.27
N PHE A 114 13.42 8.21 0.78
CA PHE A 114 12.15 8.71 0.27
C PHE A 114 12.22 8.88 -1.25
N VAL A 115 11.23 8.37 -1.97
CA VAL A 115 11.15 8.59 -3.42
C VAL A 115 10.51 9.95 -3.64
N SER A 116 11.33 10.97 -3.84
CA SER A 116 10.87 12.33 -4.17
C SER A 116 10.08 12.30 -5.48
N LEU A 117 8.82 12.71 -5.44
CA LEU A 117 7.93 12.80 -6.59
C LEU A 117 8.05 14.15 -7.33
N GLY A 118 8.57 15.16 -6.64
CA GLY A 118 8.66 16.53 -7.09
C GLY A 118 8.08 17.50 -6.06
N ALA A 119 7.98 18.76 -6.46
CA ALA A 119 7.42 19.80 -5.61
C ALA A 119 6.40 20.64 -6.36
N SER A 120 5.47 21.21 -5.60
CA SER A 120 4.39 22.04 -6.12
C SER A 120 4.22 23.29 -5.26
N ASP A 121 3.83 24.39 -5.90
CA ASP A 121 3.42 25.62 -5.22
C ASP A 121 1.89 25.74 -5.30
N PHE A 122 1.23 25.45 -4.19
CA PHE A 122 -0.21 25.56 -4.08
C PHE A 122 -0.56 26.77 -3.20
N GLY A 123 -0.99 27.86 -3.83
CA GLY A 123 -1.46 29.04 -3.12
C GLY A 123 -0.36 29.80 -2.35
N GLY A 124 0.90 29.72 -2.82
CA GLY A 124 2.05 30.38 -2.22
C GLY A 124 2.75 29.56 -1.13
N THR A 125 2.31 28.32 -0.90
CA THR A 125 3.00 27.35 -0.03
C THR A 125 3.65 26.30 -0.90
N PHE A 126 4.97 26.25 -0.89
CA PHE A 126 5.74 25.22 -1.55
C PHE A 126 5.71 23.93 -0.72
N ALA A 127 5.36 22.83 -1.36
CA ALA A 127 5.31 21.50 -0.78
C ALA A 127 6.06 20.49 -1.65
N GLU A 128 6.90 19.67 -1.04
CA GLU A 128 7.57 18.53 -1.69
C GLU A 128 6.78 17.27 -1.37
N TYR A 129 6.51 16.47 -2.39
CA TYR A 129 5.78 15.21 -2.26
C TYR A 129 6.72 14.03 -2.42
N MET A 130 6.44 12.97 -1.68
CA MET A 130 7.25 11.76 -1.66
C MET A 130 6.40 10.50 -1.49
N VAL A 131 6.90 9.38 -2.02
CA VAL A 131 6.37 8.05 -1.70
C VAL A 131 7.06 7.56 -0.44
N TRP A 132 6.25 7.19 0.55
CA TRP A 132 6.71 6.49 1.74
C TRP A 132 6.16 5.08 1.71
N VAL A 133 7.05 4.08 1.64
CA VAL A 133 6.62 2.68 1.65
C VAL A 133 6.44 2.24 3.10
N ASP A 134 5.19 2.06 3.52
CA ASP A 134 4.86 1.56 4.86
C ASP A 134 3.84 0.42 4.82
N ASP A 135 3.44 -0.01 6.01
CA ASP A 135 2.42 -1.02 6.26
C ASP A 135 0.98 -0.50 6.05
N CYS A 136 0.77 0.80 5.76
CA CYS A 136 -0.55 1.32 5.45
C CYS A 136 -0.97 0.86 4.06
N TYR A 137 -2.11 0.16 3.95
CA TYR A 137 -2.66 -0.26 2.67
C TYR A 137 -4.04 0.32 2.43
N LEU A 138 -4.38 0.49 1.16
CA LEU A 138 -5.74 0.75 0.72
C LEU A 138 -6.63 -0.43 1.15
N HIS A 139 -7.69 -0.14 1.90
CA HIS A 139 -8.66 -1.16 2.26
C HIS A 139 -9.74 -1.28 1.17
N PRO A 140 -10.12 -2.51 0.77
CA PRO A 140 -11.29 -2.68 -0.09
C PRO A 140 -12.56 -2.26 0.65
N ASP A 141 -13.52 -1.68 -0.07
CA ASP A 141 -14.79 -1.22 0.52
C ASP A 141 -15.70 -2.40 0.91
N SER A 142 -15.60 -3.52 0.19
CA SER A 142 -16.31 -4.75 0.52
C SER A 142 -15.52 -5.60 1.51
N ALA A 143 -16.21 -6.13 2.52
CA ALA A 143 -15.65 -7.17 3.38
C ALA A 143 -15.27 -8.39 2.52
N PRO A 144 -14.19 -9.13 2.87
CA PRO A 144 -13.87 -10.38 2.20
C PRO A 144 -15.12 -11.27 2.19
N SER A 145 -15.51 -11.76 1.01
CA SER A 145 -16.58 -12.73 0.92
C SER A 145 -16.15 -13.98 1.69
N GLU A 146 -17.02 -14.50 2.57
CA GLU A 146 -16.74 -15.71 3.38
C GLU A 146 -16.60 -17.00 2.53
N LEU A 147 -16.64 -16.87 1.20
CA LEU A 147 -16.83 -17.96 0.25
C LEU A 147 -15.90 -17.77 -0.96
N ASP A 148 -14.61 -18.12 -0.83
CA ASP A 148 -13.96 -19.03 -1.78
C ASP A 148 -12.55 -19.46 -1.35
N GLU A 149 -12.33 -20.77 -1.36
CA GLU A 149 -11.05 -21.40 -1.04
C GLU A 149 -10.07 -21.31 -2.24
N LYS A 150 -9.29 -20.20 -2.33
CA LYS A 150 -8.07 -19.91 -3.15
C LYS A 150 -8.26 -18.96 -4.35
N PRO A 151 -7.16 -18.32 -4.82
CA PRO A 151 -6.08 -17.63 -4.11
C PRO A 151 -6.33 -16.12 -4.24
N GLU A 152 -6.59 -15.47 -3.11
CA GLU A 152 -6.62 -14.02 -3.05
C GLU A 152 -5.28 -13.48 -3.57
N LEU A 153 -5.34 -12.51 -4.48
CA LEU A 153 -4.15 -11.74 -4.78
C LEU A 153 -3.78 -10.92 -3.54
N HIS A 154 -2.51 -10.57 -3.37
CA HIS A 154 -2.07 -9.77 -2.24
C HIS A 154 -2.92 -8.49 -2.13
N ASN A 155 -3.29 -8.07 -0.90
CA ASN A 155 -4.18 -6.92 -0.63
C ASN A 155 -3.68 -5.55 -1.14
N ARG A 156 -2.53 -5.53 -1.82
CA ARG A 156 -1.90 -4.35 -2.41
C ARG A 156 -2.18 -4.26 -3.90
N VAL A 157 -2.78 -5.29 -4.48
CA VAL A 157 -3.24 -5.30 -5.85
C VAL A 157 -4.76 -5.34 -5.83
N MET A 158 -5.37 -4.26 -6.31
CA MET A 158 -6.80 -4.01 -6.20
C MET A 158 -7.33 -3.47 -7.52
N GLY A 159 -8.66 -3.30 -7.60
CA GLY A 159 -9.28 -2.67 -8.74
C GLY A 159 -10.28 -1.58 -8.33
N ILE A 160 -10.50 -0.66 -9.27
CA ILE A 160 -11.61 0.31 -9.26
C ILE A 160 -12.41 0.09 -10.54
N ASP A 161 -13.73 0.05 -10.39
CA ASP A 161 -14.64 0.16 -11.53
C ASP A 161 -15.09 1.62 -11.62
N PHE A 162 -14.75 2.29 -12.72
CA PHE A 162 -15.10 3.68 -12.95
C PHE A 162 -16.60 3.88 -13.21
N ASN A 163 -17.27 2.83 -13.67
CA ASN A 163 -18.70 2.82 -13.96
C ASN A 163 -19.54 2.44 -12.74
N ASP A 164 -18.93 1.87 -11.70
CA ASP A 164 -19.62 1.50 -10.47
C ASP A 164 -19.74 2.67 -9.49
N PHE A 165 -20.93 3.28 -9.46
CA PHE A 165 -21.30 4.31 -8.49
C PHE A 165 -21.93 3.71 -7.22
N SER A 166 -22.09 2.39 -7.15
CA SER A 166 -22.72 1.77 -6.00
C SER A 166 -21.85 1.93 -4.76
N ALA A 167 -22.49 2.33 -3.66
CA ALA A 167 -21.94 2.45 -2.31
C ALA A 167 -21.03 3.66 -1.98
N PHE A 168 -21.58 4.87 -2.08
CA PHE A 168 -21.39 5.85 -0.99
C PHE A 168 -22.61 6.78 -0.87
N LEU A 169 -23.75 6.23 -0.47
CA LEU A 169 -24.67 7.02 0.35
C LEU A 169 -24.14 6.88 1.77
N PRO A 170 -23.51 7.90 2.37
CA PRO A 170 -23.34 7.88 3.81
C PRO A 170 -24.75 7.66 4.36
N ASN A 171 -24.90 6.65 5.21
CA ASN A 171 -26.08 6.50 6.03
C ASN A 171 -26.17 7.77 6.90
N MET A 172 -26.68 8.87 6.33
CA MET A 172 -27.25 9.97 7.09
C MET A 172 -28.53 9.38 7.65
N GLN A 173 -28.38 8.58 8.70
CA GLN A 173 -29.44 8.43 9.68
C GLN A 173 -29.62 9.81 10.29
N ASP A 174 -30.48 10.58 9.64
CA ASP A 174 -31.19 11.67 10.26
C ASP A 174 -31.95 11.04 11.43
N ASP A 175 -31.59 11.44 12.66
CA ASP A 175 -32.23 11.04 13.93
C ASP A 175 -33.66 11.62 14.02
N SER A 176 -34.47 11.40 12.99
CA SER A 176 -35.89 11.65 13.03
C SER A 176 -36.58 10.39 13.54
N GLU A 177 -36.93 10.41 14.82
CA GLU A 177 -37.86 9.46 15.45
C GLU A 177 -39.10 9.27 14.55
N VAL A 178 -39.18 8.11 13.89
CA VAL A 178 -40.42 7.65 13.24
C VAL A 178 -40.84 6.33 13.87
N LEU A 179 -42.05 6.38 14.42
CA LEU A 179 -42.78 5.36 15.16
C LEU A 179 -42.81 3.98 14.47
N PRO A 180 -42.94 2.87 15.25
CA PRO A 180 -42.97 1.52 14.71
C PRO A 180 -44.26 1.28 13.92
N VAL A 181 -44.14 1.05 12.61
CA VAL A 181 -45.23 0.54 11.79
C VAL A 181 -45.02 -0.95 11.53
N GLU A 182 -46.09 -1.69 11.77
CA GLU A 182 -46.17 -3.14 11.82
C GLU A 182 -45.82 -3.83 10.50
N LYS A 183 -45.35 -5.08 10.67
CA LYS A 183 -45.10 -6.08 9.64
C LYS A 183 -46.28 -6.25 8.69
N SER A 184 -46.01 -6.14 7.40
CA SER A 184 -46.74 -6.92 6.39
C SER A 184 -45.75 -7.65 5.49
N SER A 185 -45.81 -8.97 5.60
CA SER A 185 -45.20 -9.93 4.69
C SER A 185 -45.75 -9.77 3.27
N SER A 186 -44.88 -9.61 2.29
CA SER A 186 -45.13 -10.09 0.94
C SER A 186 -43.80 -10.39 0.25
N ALA A 187 -43.67 -11.64 -0.20
CA ALA A 187 -42.61 -12.12 -1.05
C ALA A 187 -42.40 -11.19 -2.26
N GLN A 188 -41.16 -10.79 -2.51
CA GLN A 188 -40.74 -10.26 -3.80
C GLN A 188 -39.39 -10.89 -4.15
N GLU A 189 -39.53 -11.86 -5.05
CA GLU A 189 -38.59 -12.33 -6.06
C GLU A 189 -37.21 -11.67 -6.07
N LEU A 190 -36.20 -12.52 -5.85
CA LEU A 190 -34.87 -12.40 -6.43
C LEU A 190 -34.99 -12.09 -7.92
N SER A 191 -35.00 -10.81 -8.26
CA SER A 191 -34.67 -10.36 -9.60
C SER A 191 -33.16 -10.53 -9.75
N ILE A 192 -32.76 -11.70 -10.24
CA ILE A 192 -31.55 -11.82 -11.04
C ILE A 192 -31.79 -10.87 -12.20
N THR A 193 -31.27 -9.65 -12.11
CA THR A 193 -31.22 -8.72 -13.21
C THR A 193 -30.24 -9.28 -14.22
N THR A 194 -30.74 -10.16 -15.09
CA THR A 194 -30.07 -10.54 -16.32
C THR A 194 -29.92 -9.24 -17.12
N GLN A 195 -28.74 -8.62 -17.04
CA GLN A 195 -28.42 -7.45 -17.85
C GLN A 195 -28.55 -7.86 -19.33
N SER A 196 -29.58 -7.33 -19.97
CA SER A 196 -29.79 -7.47 -21.41
C SER A 196 -28.69 -6.67 -22.10
N ALA A 197 -27.93 -7.34 -22.97
CA ALA A 197 -26.86 -6.71 -23.72
C ALA A 197 -27.36 -5.42 -24.41
N ASN A 198 -26.70 -4.32 -24.09
CA ASN A 198 -27.03 -2.98 -24.53
C ASN A 198 -25.98 -2.55 -25.56
N THR A 199 -26.39 -1.77 -26.55
CA THR A 199 -25.49 -1.13 -27.53
C THR A 199 -24.51 -0.11 -26.92
N ASN A 200 -24.25 -0.14 -25.62
CA ASN A 200 -23.18 0.57 -24.92
C ASN A 200 -22.27 -0.41 -24.17
N ASP A 201 -22.47 -1.73 -24.24
CA ASP A 201 -21.61 -2.74 -23.56
C ASP A 201 -20.18 -2.74 -24.10
N PHE A 202 -19.93 -2.17 -25.28
CA PHE A 202 -18.57 -1.93 -25.78
C PHE A 202 -17.88 -0.72 -25.13
N LEU A 203 -18.59 0.02 -24.27
CA LEU A 203 -18.06 1.04 -23.36
C LEU A 203 -17.88 0.51 -21.94
N ASP A 204 -18.09 -0.81 -21.70
CA ASP A 204 -17.63 -1.47 -20.49
C ASP A 204 -16.09 -1.42 -20.52
N ASN A 205 -15.56 -0.32 -20.01
CA ASN A 205 -14.15 -0.16 -19.77
C ASN A 205 -13.73 -1.28 -18.81
N GLU A 206 -12.69 -2.03 -19.17
CA GLU A 206 -12.11 -3.00 -18.26
C GLU A 206 -11.79 -2.30 -16.92
N PRO A 207 -12.04 -2.96 -15.77
CA PRO A 207 -11.75 -2.36 -14.48
C PRO A 207 -10.29 -1.92 -14.38
N PHE A 208 -10.07 -0.80 -13.69
CA PHE A 208 -8.75 -0.25 -13.47
C PHE A 208 -8.04 -1.02 -12.34
N TYR A 209 -7.12 -1.92 -12.70
CA TYR A 209 -6.29 -2.63 -11.73
C TYR A 209 -5.00 -1.86 -11.42
N PHE A 210 -4.63 -1.86 -10.15
CA PHE A 210 -3.45 -1.13 -9.68
C PHE A 210 -2.73 -1.86 -8.57
N PHE A 211 -1.44 -1.53 -8.43
CA PHE A 211 -0.54 -2.01 -7.40
C PHE A 211 -0.11 -0.83 -6.53
N GLN A 212 -0.39 -0.90 -5.22
CA GLN A 212 0.02 0.13 -4.28
C GLN A 212 1.50 0.03 -3.96
N ILE A 213 2.22 1.13 -4.19
CA ILE A 213 3.68 1.20 -3.99
C ILE A 213 4.07 1.94 -2.71
N GLY A 214 3.16 2.68 -2.07
CA GLY A 214 3.35 3.34 -0.77
C GLY A 214 2.28 4.41 -0.51
N SER A 215 2.47 5.18 0.55
CA SER A 215 1.63 6.34 0.90
C SER A 215 2.23 7.64 0.41
N LEU A 216 1.36 8.56 0.00
CA LEU A 216 1.75 9.92 -0.35
C LEU A 216 1.98 10.73 0.93
N ARG A 217 3.19 11.27 1.06
CA ARG A 217 3.54 12.20 2.12
C ARG A 217 4.01 13.52 1.53
N TYR A 218 3.92 14.57 2.33
CA TYR A 218 4.41 15.88 1.94
C TYR A 218 5.27 16.51 3.04
N ASP A 219 6.16 17.42 2.65
CA ASP A 219 6.78 18.39 3.55
C ASP A 219 6.50 19.79 3.01
N ALA A 220 6.25 20.76 3.89
CA ALA A 220 5.88 22.11 3.49
C ALA A 220 6.37 23.17 4.49
N GLY A 221 6.67 24.37 3.96
CA GLY A 221 7.01 25.56 4.76
C GLY A 221 8.51 25.77 5.01
N ASP A 222 8.83 26.69 5.93
CA ASP A 222 10.21 27.17 6.20
C ASP A 222 11.14 26.11 6.83
N SER A 223 10.59 24.99 7.28
CA SER A 223 11.33 23.84 7.83
C SER A 223 11.78 22.84 6.77
N MET A 224 11.60 23.14 5.49
CA MET A 224 12.01 22.25 4.40
C MET A 224 13.49 21.91 4.45
N ILE A 225 13.76 20.68 4.86
CA ILE A 225 15.02 19.98 4.64
C ILE A 225 14.70 18.72 3.80
N GLY A 226 13.86 18.90 2.79
CA GLY A 226 13.42 17.81 1.96
C GLY A 226 14.51 17.30 1.01
N PRO A 227 14.44 16.03 0.58
CA PRO A 227 15.38 15.41 -0.35
C PRO A 227 15.64 16.25 -1.61
N PHE A 228 14.62 16.91 -2.15
CA PHE A 228 14.71 17.80 -3.30
C PHE A 228 15.57 19.04 -3.00
N CYS A 229 15.31 19.73 -1.89
CA CYS A 229 16.12 20.88 -1.44
C CYS A 229 17.58 20.49 -1.11
N LEU A 230 17.82 19.25 -0.66
CA LEU A 230 19.15 18.71 -0.42
C LEU A 230 19.87 18.30 -1.71
N SER A 231 19.16 17.72 -2.68
CA SER A 231 19.71 17.31 -3.98
C SER A 231 20.22 18.51 -4.80
N LEU A 232 19.54 19.66 -4.68
CA LEU A 232 19.97 20.94 -5.25
C LEU A 232 21.19 21.54 -4.51
N ASN A 233 21.43 21.15 -3.27
CA ASN A 233 22.50 21.68 -2.38
C ASN A 233 23.66 20.69 -2.15
N ARG A 234 23.92 19.75 -3.09
CA ARG A 234 25.00 18.73 -3.07
C ARG A 234 26.46 19.27 -3.07
N GLY A 235 26.74 20.34 -2.32
CA GLY A 235 28.08 20.86 -2.02
C GLY A 235 28.42 20.92 -0.52
N ALA A 236 27.47 20.64 0.38
CA ALA A 236 27.71 20.71 1.82
C ALA A 236 27.82 19.31 2.44
N ASN A 237 28.92 19.05 3.16
CA ASN A 237 29.14 17.86 3.97
C ASN A 237 28.01 17.71 5.01
N TYR A 238 26.96 16.96 4.67
CA TYR A 238 25.81 16.77 5.56
C TYR A 238 25.89 15.42 6.28
N ASN A 239 25.73 15.45 7.60
CA ASN A 239 25.86 14.29 8.47
C ASN A 239 24.59 13.44 8.40
N GLN A 240 24.70 12.26 7.78
CA GLN A 240 23.64 11.26 7.57
C GLN A 240 22.90 10.87 8.87
N SER A 241 23.56 10.94 10.02
CA SER A 241 22.98 10.64 11.35
C SER A 241 21.86 11.58 11.80
N THR A 242 21.65 12.72 11.12
CA THR A 242 20.57 13.67 11.42
C THR A 242 19.28 13.35 10.66
N TYR A 243 19.40 12.56 9.57
CA TYR A 243 18.30 12.16 8.69
C TYR A 243 17.44 11.07 9.33
N GLU A 244 18.06 10.12 10.04
CA GLU A 244 17.46 8.88 10.55
C GLU A 244 16.41 9.04 11.67
N ARG A 245 16.14 10.24 12.21
CA ARG A 245 15.32 10.37 13.44
C ARG A 245 14.16 11.36 13.45
N THR A 246 13.99 12.21 12.43
CA THR A 246 13.04 13.33 12.56
C THR A 246 12.19 13.61 11.34
N TYR A 247 12.46 12.96 10.21
CA TYR A 247 11.75 13.26 8.98
C TYR A 247 10.77 12.14 8.68
N HIS A 248 9.48 12.42 8.79
CA HIS A 248 8.42 11.47 8.42
C HIS A 248 7.44 12.04 7.41
N GLY A 249 7.65 13.27 6.92
CA GLY A 249 6.61 14.03 6.22
C GLY A 249 5.30 14.10 7.02
N GLU A 250 4.35 14.90 6.55
CA GLU A 250 2.96 14.78 6.97
C GLU A 250 2.23 13.81 6.03
N CYS A 251 1.40 12.92 6.58
CA CYS A 251 0.56 12.02 5.80
C CYS A 251 -0.57 12.80 5.11
N THR A 252 -0.84 12.47 3.85
CA THR A 252 -1.93 13.09 3.06
C THR A 252 -3.23 12.29 3.06
N ASP A 253 -3.23 11.08 3.64
CA ASP A 253 -4.28 10.05 3.51
C ASP A 253 -4.48 9.54 2.06
N TYR A 254 -3.58 9.89 1.12
CA TYR A 254 -3.53 9.33 -0.21
C TYR A 254 -2.48 8.23 -0.32
N GLU A 255 -2.75 7.27 -1.19
CA GLU A 255 -1.90 6.12 -1.46
C GLU A 255 -1.43 6.21 -2.90
N VAL A 256 -0.14 6.00 -3.11
CA VAL A 256 0.49 6.03 -4.43
C VAL A 256 0.38 4.63 -5.02
N VAL A 257 -0.20 4.56 -6.21
CA VAL A 257 -0.45 3.30 -6.92
C VAL A 257 0.03 3.38 -8.36
N VAL A 258 0.34 2.22 -8.92
CA VAL A 258 0.75 2.07 -10.32
C VAL A 258 -0.26 1.18 -11.03
N GLN A 259 -0.72 1.60 -12.19
CA GLN A 259 -1.60 0.79 -13.02
C GLN A 259 -0.90 -0.52 -13.45
N VAL A 260 -1.59 -1.64 -13.26
CA VAL A 260 -1.11 -2.97 -13.60
C VAL A 260 -1.60 -3.33 -15.00
N GLY A 261 -0.67 -3.65 -15.89
CA GLY A 261 -0.99 -4.08 -17.24
C GLY A 261 -1.50 -5.53 -17.29
N PRO A 262 -2.03 -5.98 -18.45
CA PRO A 262 -2.58 -7.33 -18.61
C PRO A 262 -1.62 -8.48 -18.30
N GLY A 263 -0.30 -8.24 -18.38
CA GLY A 263 0.73 -9.21 -18.02
C GLY A 263 0.96 -9.36 -16.51
N GLY A 264 0.28 -8.57 -15.68
CA GLY A 264 0.47 -8.54 -14.23
C GLY A 264 1.70 -7.75 -13.78
N TYR A 265 2.21 -6.83 -14.60
CA TYR A 265 3.33 -5.95 -14.23
C TYR A 265 2.87 -4.49 -14.11
N PRO A 266 3.40 -3.71 -13.15
CA PRO A 266 2.99 -2.33 -12.90
C PRO A 266 3.73 -1.36 -13.83
N THR A 267 3.39 -1.41 -15.12
CA THR A 267 4.08 -0.61 -16.17
C THR A 267 3.26 0.59 -16.65
N GLY A 268 2.06 0.80 -16.12
CA GLY A 268 1.19 1.90 -16.54
C GLY A 268 1.46 3.20 -15.78
N ALA A 269 0.48 4.09 -15.86
CA ALA A 269 0.53 5.38 -15.20
C ALA A 269 0.52 5.26 -13.66
N VAL A 270 1.03 6.30 -13.01
CA VAL A 270 1.11 6.42 -11.56
C VAL A 270 0.03 7.37 -11.08
N TYR A 271 -0.71 6.92 -10.08
CA TYR A 271 -1.85 7.63 -9.53
C TYR A 271 -1.72 7.79 -8.02
N VAL A 272 -2.50 8.71 -7.48
CA VAL A 272 -2.79 8.81 -6.06
C VAL A 272 -4.27 8.54 -5.83
N ILE A 273 -4.57 7.68 -4.86
CA ILE A 273 -5.92 7.26 -4.50
C ILE A 273 -6.19 7.66 -3.05
N TYR A 274 -7.33 8.29 -2.78
CA TYR A 274 -7.73 8.56 -1.41
C TYR A 274 -8.13 7.27 -0.67
N ASN A 275 -7.44 7.00 0.44
CA ASN A 275 -7.74 5.87 1.31
C ASN A 275 -8.76 6.29 2.38
N HIS A 276 -9.98 5.76 2.27
CA HIS A 276 -11.01 5.92 3.29
C HIS A 276 -11.04 4.67 4.17
N GLU A 277 -10.53 4.76 5.40
CA GLU A 277 -10.71 3.67 6.38
C GLU A 277 -12.16 3.67 6.89
N SER A 278 -13.01 2.80 6.33
CA SER A 278 -14.32 2.49 6.90
C SER A 278 -14.22 1.42 7.99
N GLY A 279 -13.94 1.84 9.23
CA GLY A 279 -14.22 1.05 10.43
C GLY A 279 -13.02 0.49 11.20
N GLU A 280 -13.01 0.81 12.51
CA GLU A 280 -12.17 0.27 13.60
C GLU A 280 -10.71 0.79 13.76
N PRO A 281 -10.14 0.80 14.99
CA PRO A 281 -9.46 1.96 15.54
C PRO A 281 -7.93 1.81 15.56
N TYR A 282 -7.25 2.20 14.48
CA TYR A 282 -5.90 2.73 14.70
C TYR A 282 -6.03 4.06 15.46
N ARG A 283 -5.57 4.06 16.72
CA ARG A 283 -5.74 5.10 17.76
C ARG A 283 -5.35 6.54 17.38
N TYR A 284 -4.92 6.80 16.15
CA TYR A 284 -4.37 8.09 15.73
C TYR A 284 -5.02 8.69 14.48
N LYS A 285 -5.94 8.00 13.79
CA LYS A 285 -6.62 8.58 12.61
C LYS A 285 -8.05 8.94 12.94
N THR A 286 -8.35 10.25 12.93
CA THR A 286 -9.72 10.75 13.05
C THR A 286 -10.54 10.19 11.90
N ARG A 287 -11.69 9.56 12.19
CA ARG A 287 -12.70 9.13 11.20
C ARG A 287 -13.07 10.33 10.30
N ARG A 288 -12.39 10.49 9.17
CA ARG A 288 -12.67 11.54 8.19
C ARG A 288 -13.46 10.92 7.04
N THR A 289 -14.72 11.31 6.95
CA THR A 289 -15.65 10.93 5.87
C THR A 289 -15.36 11.66 4.55
N LEU A 290 -14.45 12.63 4.56
CA LEU A 290 -14.06 13.41 3.38
C LEU A 290 -12.54 13.32 3.20
N PRO A 291 -12.03 13.32 1.95
CA PRO A 291 -10.61 13.30 1.72
C PRO A 291 -9.88 14.41 2.45
N GLY A 292 -8.78 14.03 3.11
CA GLY A 292 -7.89 14.96 3.79
C GLY A 292 -7.29 15.96 2.79
N PRO A 293 -6.83 17.12 3.26
CA PRO A 293 -6.16 18.06 2.38
C PRO A 293 -4.77 17.51 2.01
N LEU A 294 -4.34 17.71 0.76
CA LEU A 294 -3.01 17.32 0.27
C LEU A 294 -1.87 18.01 1.04
N PHE A 295 -2.16 19.19 1.57
CA PHE A 295 -1.38 19.87 2.61
C PHE A 295 -2.29 20.81 3.39
N ARG A 296 -1.91 21.20 4.61
CA ARG A 296 -2.75 22.08 5.46
C ARG A 296 -3.21 23.34 4.70
N GLY A 297 -4.53 23.46 4.50
CA GLY A 297 -5.17 24.62 3.88
C GLY A 297 -5.50 24.49 2.38
N SER A 298 -5.21 23.35 1.75
CA SER A 298 -5.55 23.10 0.34
C SER A 298 -7.04 22.76 0.12
N ALA A 299 -7.58 23.09 -1.06
CA ALA A 299 -8.87 22.59 -1.58
C ALA A 299 -8.67 22.15 -3.06
N PRO A 300 -9.40 21.17 -3.62
CA PRO A 300 -10.41 20.27 -3.08
C PRO A 300 -9.94 18.81 -2.92
N PRO A 301 -10.67 18.01 -2.13
CA PRO A 301 -10.49 16.57 -2.08
C PRO A 301 -10.87 15.91 -3.42
N PHE A 302 -9.96 15.17 -4.04
CA PHE A 302 -10.27 14.25 -5.14
C PHE A 302 -10.13 12.80 -4.67
N PHE A 303 -10.74 11.87 -5.40
CA PHE A 303 -10.59 10.44 -5.12
C PHE A 303 -9.39 9.84 -5.84
N LEU A 304 -9.20 10.18 -7.12
CA LEU A 304 -8.13 9.66 -7.97
C LEU A 304 -7.52 10.81 -8.78
N ALA A 305 -6.20 10.94 -8.75
CA ALA A 305 -5.46 11.82 -9.65
C ALA A 305 -4.25 11.10 -10.24
N GLN A 306 -3.98 11.35 -11.52
CA GLN A 306 -2.75 10.91 -12.17
C GLN A 306 -1.63 11.87 -11.77
N ILE A 307 -0.49 11.30 -11.43
CA ILE A 307 0.72 12.07 -11.10
C ILE A 307 1.85 11.79 -12.08
N ALA A 308 1.83 10.69 -12.84
CA ALA A 308 2.83 10.40 -13.87
C ALA A 308 2.28 9.45 -14.94
N ASP A 309 2.84 9.51 -16.15
CA ASP A 309 2.48 8.60 -17.25
C ASP A 309 3.12 7.21 -17.07
N SER A 310 4.22 7.14 -16.32
CA SER A 310 4.93 5.90 -16.01
C SER A 310 5.73 5.99 -14.70
N VAL A 311 6.10 4.84 -14.14
CA VAL A 311 6.96 4.75 -12.95
C VAL A 311 8.35 5.35 -13.19
N GLN A 312 8.84 5.29 -14.43
CA GLN A 312 10.13 5.84 -14.83
C GLN A 312 10.18 7.37 -14.69
N ASP A 313 9.04 8.05 -14.85
CA ASP A 313 8.93 9.50 -14.74
C ASP A 313 9.11 9.99 -13.29
N LEU A 314 9.00 9.09 -12.30
CA LEU A 314 9.23 9.39 -10.89
C LEU A 314 10.71 9.70 -10.58
N ASN A 315 11.64 9.31 -11.45
CA ASN A 315 13.07 9.57 -11.25
C ASN A 315 13.51 10.99 -11.62
N GLN A 316 12.59 11.83 -12.14
CA GLN A 316 12.92 13.13 -12.68
C GLN A 316 12.39 14.26 -11.78
N PRO A 317 13.24 15.23 -11.39
CA PRO A 317 12.80 16.46 -10.74
C PRO A 317 11.78 17.16 -11.63
N ARG A 318 10.56 17.38 -11.13
CA ARG A 318 9.47 18.00 -11.90
C ARG A 318 8.61 18.91 -11.04
N VAL A 319 7.96 19.86 -11.72
CA VAL A 319 6.81 20.56 -11.15
C VAL A 319 5.71 19.52 -11.00
N PHE A 320 5.31 19.29 -9.77
CA PHE A 320 4.37 18.25 -9.41
C PHE A 320 2.94 18.81 -9.48
N ASP A 321 2.09 18.12 -10.23
CA ASP A 321 0.67 18.47 -10.36
C ASP A 321 -0.18 17.22 -10.19
N PHE A 322 -1.43 17.42 -9.77
CA PHE A 322 -2.42 16.36 -9.62
C PHE A 322 -3.45 16.49 -10.74
N GLU A 323 -3.30 15.68 -11.79
CA GLU A 323 -4.30 15.62 -12.85
C GLU A 323 -5.51 14.84 -12.34
N VAL A 324 -6.53 15.55 -11.86
CA VAL A 324 -7.72 14.95 -11.26
C VAL A 324 -8.49 14.14 -12.30
N VAL A 325 -8.49 12.82 -12.12
CA VAL A 325 -9.25 11.87 -12.94
C VAL A 325 -10.66 11.69 -12.37
N LEU A 326 -10.77 11.52 -11.06
CA LEU A 326 -12.05 11.36 -10.36
C LEU A 326 -12.11 12.20 -9.10
N LYS A 327 -13.17 13.00 -9.00
CA LYS A 327 -13.50 13.73 -7.76
C LYS A 327 -14.30 12.89 -6.79
N GLU A 328 -15.22 12.09 -7.32
CA GLU A 328 -16.12 11.25 -6.55
C GLU A 328 -15.46 9.92 -6.20
N ARG A 329 -15.77 9.39 -5.01
CA ARG A 329 -15.33 8.04 -4.63
C ARG A 329 -15.93 6.99 -5.56
N ARG A 330 -15.14 5.96 -5.84
CA ARG A 330 -15.56 4.70 -6.46
C ARG A 330 -15.21 3.56 -5.54
N ASN A 331 -15.90 2.44 -5.72
CA ASN A 331 -15.65 1.22 -4.98
C ASN A 331 -14.24 0.68 -5.30
N VAL A 332 -13.43 0.49 -4.26
CA VAL A 332 -12.16 -0.23 -4.32
C VAL A 332 -12.42 -1.68 -3.93
N PHE A 333 -12.18 -2.61 -4.85
CA PHE A 333 -12.47 -4.02 -4.64
C PHE A 333 -11.20 -4.89 -4.63
N ARG A 334 -11.31 -6.06 -4.00
CA ARG A 334 -10.27 -7.10 -3.99
C ARG A 334 -10.13 -7.75 -5.36
N THR A 335 -8.95 -8.26 -5.66
CA THR A 335 -8.70 -8.95 -6.93
C THR A 335 -8.24 -10.38 -6.70
N LYS A 336 -8.45 -11.22 -7.73
CA LYS A 336 -8.00 -12.60 -7.78
C LYS A 336 -7.28 -12.88 -9.09
N VAL A 337 -6.54 -13.98 -9.14
CA VAL A 337 -5.85 -14.44 -10.34
C VAL A 337 -6.55 -15.66 -10.92
N ASP A 338 -6.93 -15.57 -12.19
CA ASP A 338 -7.34 -16.75 -12.94
C ASP A 338 -6.11 -17.65 -13.16
N LYS A 339 -6.13 -18.87 -12.59
CA LYS A 339 -5.01 -19.81 -12.66
C LYS A 339 -4.71 -20.27 -14.08
N ALA A 340 -5.71 -20.30 -14.97
CA ALA A 340 -5.51 -20.78 -16.33
C ALA A 340 -4.81 -19.73 -17.20
N SER A 341 -5.21 -18.46 -17.08
CA SER A 341 -4.68 -17.38 -17.91
C SER A 341 -3.63 -16.50 -17.22
N GLY A 342 -3.50 -16.57 -15.89
CA GLY A 342 -2.69 -15.66 -15.08
C GLY A 342 -3.23 -14.22 -15.03
N LYS A 343 -4.46 -13.99 -15.51
CA LYS A 343 -5.08 -12.66 -15.53
C LYS A 343 -5.60 -12.26 -14.15
N ILE A 344 -5.48 -10.98 -13.84
CA ILE A 344 -6.10 -10.36 -12.66
C ILE A 344 -7.57 -10.08 -13.00
N LEU A 345 -8.47 -10.44 -12.08
CA LEU A 345 -9.92 -10.29 -12.21
C LEU A 345 -10.50 -9.67 -10.95
N PRO A 346 -11.69 -9.03 -11.01
CA PRO A 346 -12.39 -8.58 -9.82
C PRO A 346 -12.79 -9.78 -8.95
N ASP A 347 -12.75 -9.60 -7.64
CA ASP A 347 -13.29 -10.55 -6.68
C ASP A 347 -14.67 -10.05 -6.22
N VAL A 348 -15.69 -10.40 -7.02
CA VAL A 348 -17.10 -10.01 -6.82
C VAL A 348 -17.86 -11.12 -6.11
#